data_AF-A0A0P9P4N5-F1
#
_entry.id   AF-A0A0P9P4N5-F1
#
_cell.length_a   1.000
_cell.length_b   1.000
_cell.length_c   1.000
_cell.angle_alpha   90.00
_cell.angle_beta   90.00
_cell.angle_gamma   90.00
#
_symmetry.space_group_name_H-M   'P 1'
#
loop_
_entity.id
_entity.type
_entity.pdbx_description
1 polymer ?
#
loop_
_entity_poly.entity_id
_entity_poly.type
_entity_poly.pdbx_seq_one_letter_code
_entity_poly.pdbx_strand_id
1 'polypeptide(L)'
;GAGNDSLTGGYGNDTLDGGSGNDSLDGGYGSDTYVFRKGSGQDTISNYSYNDTTANKLDVIRLEGLNAADVVLRRESDDLIIQIKDSGETLRVSSHFYSSAIYGYGIDQVQFADGTALTNEQIRTALLTGTEVDETVTGYESAD
;
A
#
# COMPACT_ATOMS: atom_id res chain seq x y z
N GLY A 1 -4.83 5.67 -15.82
CA GLY A 1 -4.80 5.66 -17.29
C GLY A 1 -3.36 5.69 -17.75
N ALA A 2 -3.02 6.50 -18.75
CA ALA A 2 -1.63 6.79 -19.07
C ALA A 2 -1.39 8.28 -18.82
N GLY A 3 -0.24 8.63 -18.24
CA GLY A 3 0.04 9.99 -17.76
C GLY A 3 -0.21 10.10 -16.26
N ASN A 4 -0.01 11.29 -15.71
CA ASN A 4 -0.18 11.53 -14.28
C ASN A 4 -1.64 11.86 -13.99
N ASP A 5 -2.34 10.94 -13.36
CA ASP A 5 -3.76 11.01 -13.07
C ASP A 5 -4.03 11.27 -11.58
N SER A 6 -5.23 11.79 -11.29
CA SER A 6 -5.77 11.86 -9.93
C SER A 6 -7.10 11.11 -9.91
N LEU A 7 -7.18 10.04 -9.12
CA LEU A 7 -8.34 9.16 -9.00
C LEU A 7 -8.92 9.27 -7.59
N THR A 8 -10.24 9.32 -7.51
CA THR A 8 -10.99 9.29 -6.25
C THR A 8 -12.10 8.24 -6.35
N GLY A 9 -12.13 7.28 -5.43
CA GLY A 9 -13.17 6.24 -5.34
C GLY A 9 -14.48 6.80 -4.78
N GLY A 10 -14.38 7.46 -3.62
CA GLY A 10 -15.48 8.21 -3.04
C GLY A 10 -16.22 7.40 -1.99
N TYR A 11 -17.41 6.90 -2.31
CA TYR A 11 -18.17 6.04 -1.40
C TYR A 11 -18.33 4.66 -2.01
N GLY A 12 -17.99 3.62 -1.25
CA GLY A 12 -18.21 2.24 -1.64
C GLY A 12 -16.93 1.44 -1.58
N ASN A 13 -16.91 0.31 -2.28
CA ASN A 13 -15.69 -0.48 -2.37
C ASN A 13 -15.12 -0.26 -3.76
N ASP A 14 -14.07 0.55 -3.85
CA ASP A 14 -13.54 0.97 -5.13
C ASP A 14 -12.30 0.18 -5.53
N THR A 15 -12.01 0.13 -6.83
CA THR A 15 -10.75 -0.39 -7.35
C THR A 15 -10.07 0.73 -8.14
N LEU A 16 -8.91 1.18 -7.66
CA LEU A 16 -8.15 2.28 -8.22
C LEU A 16 -6.90 1.72 -8.90
N ASP A 17 -6.81 1.95 -10.22
CA ASP A 17 -5.66 1.60 -11.05
C ASP A 17 -5.20 2.88 -11.77
N GLY A 18 -4.11 3.47 -11.28
CA GLY A 18 -3.46 4.64 -11.86
C GLY A 18 -2.91 4.36 -13.27
N GLY A 19 -2.65 3.11 -13.60
CA GLY A 19 -2.12 2.71 -14.90
C GLY A 19 -0.63 3.00 -14.98
N SER A 20 -0.20 3.88 -15.88
CA SER A 20 1.20 4.28 -16.03
C SER A 20 1.35 5.77 -15.86
N GLY A 21 2.26 6.23 -15.01
CA GLY A 21 2.43 7.65 -14.76
C GLY A 21 3.01 7.90 -13.38
N ASN A 22 2.74 9.06 -12.80
CA ASN A 22 2.88 9.25 -11.37
C ASN A 22 1.52 9.68 -10.87
N ASP A 23 0.77 8.75 -10.29
CA ASP A 23 -0.65 8.91 -10.02
C ASP A 23 -0.93 9.22 -8.55
N SER A 24 -2.03 9.93 -8.30
CA SER A 24 -2.56 10.17 -6.95
C SER A 24 -3.89 9.45 -6.79
N LEU A 25 -3.95 8.52 -5.85
CA LEU A 25 -5.08 7.63 -5.63
C LEU A 25 -5.70 7.89 -4.25
N ASP A 26 -6.99 8.17 -4.20
CA ASP A 26 -7.77 8.38 -2.97
C ASP A 26 -8.97 7.43 -2.96
N GLY A 27 -8.96 6.40 -2.12
CA GLY A 27 -10.06 5.43 -2.04
C GLY A 27 -11.33 6.05 -1.47
N GLY A 28 -11.19 6.87 -0.43
CA GLY A 28 -12.31 7.45 0.30
C GLY A 28 -12.93 6.48 1.32
N TYR A 29 -14.25 6.38 1.29
CA TYR A 29 -15.05 5.61 2.24
C TYR A 29 -15.31 4.21 1.72
N GLY A 30 -15.18 3.22 2.61
CA GLY A 30 -15.43 1.81 2.30
C GLY A 30 -14.13 1.01 2.12
N SER A 31 -14.22 -0.17 1.51
CA SER A 31 -13.07 -1.09 1.37
C SER A 31 -12.47 -0.99 -0.01
N ASP A 32 -11.32 -0.34 -0.11
CA ASP A 32 -10.73 0.03 -1.39
C ASP A 32 -9.57 -0.87 -1.80
N THR A 33 -9.44 -1.09 -3.10
CA THR A 33 -8.33 -1.86 -3.68
C THR A 33 -7.48 -0.99 -4.59
N TYR A 34 -6.20 -0.84 -4.27
CA TYR A 34 -5.23 -0.09 -5.06
C TYR A 34 -4.35 -1.06 -5.84
N VAL A 35 -4.33 -0.92 -7.17
CA VAL A 35 -3.55 -1.79 -8.05
C VAL A 35 -2.19 -1.16 -8.33
N PHE A 36 -1.13 -1.94 -8.17
CA PHE A 36 0.23 -1.50 -8.47
C PHE A 36 1.03 -2.63 -9.14
N ARG A 37 1.81 -2.27 -10.16
CA ARG A 37 2.58 -3.22 -10.97
C ARG A 37 3.75 -2.53 -11.65
N LYS A 38 4.59 -3.32 -12.31
CA LYS A 38 5.66 -2.79 -13.15
C LYS A 38 5.08 -1.93 -14.27
N GLY A 39 5.65 -0.75 -14.48
CA GLY A 39 5.16 0.26 -15.42
C GLY A 39 4.18 1.27 -14.82
N SER A 40 3.84 1.16 -13.53
CA SER A 40 3.00 2.12 -12.83
C SER A 40 3.68 3.45 -12.53
N GLY A 41 5.01 3.47 -12.38
CA GLY A 41 5.79 4.67 -12.08
C GLY A 41 5.88 5.00 -10.58
N GLN A 42 5.63 6.26 -10.20
CA GLN A 42 5.73 6.72 -8.81
C GLN A 42 4.38 7.22 -8.29
N ASP A 43 3.62 6.32 -7.71
CA ASP A 43 2.25 6.56 -7.29
C ASP A 43 2.15 6.89 -5.81
N THR A 44 1.12 7.65 -5.44
CA THR A 44 0.82 8.01 -4.06
C THR A 44 -0.63 7.69 -3.73
N ILE A 45 -0.82 6.92 -2.66
CA ILE A 45 -2.11 6.62 -2.05
C ILE A 45 -2.34 7.54 -0.86
N SER A 46 -3.49 8.21 -0.85
CA SER A 46 -4.08 8.83 0.33
C SER A 46 -5.25 7.98 0.78
N ASN A 47 -5.03 7.12 1.79
CA ASN A 47 -6.11 6.29 2.34
C ASN A 47 -6.92 7.03 3.41
N TYR A 48 -7.00 8.35 3.31
CA TYR A 48 -7.61 9.21 4.31
C TYR A 48 -9.13 9.04 4.30
N SER A 49 -9.69 8.55 5.41
CA SER A 49 -11.14 8.55 5.60
C SER A 49 -11.52 9.07 6.98
N TYR A 50 -12.30 10.16 7.01
CA TYR A 50 -12.76 10.79 8.24
C TYR A 50 -14.04 10.14 8.76
N ASN A 51 -13.94 9.55 9.96
CA ASN A 51 -15.07 8.93 10.64
C ASN A 51 -15.79 7.90 9.77
N ASP A 52 -15.01 7.07 9.08
CA ASP A 52 -15.54 5.94 8.34
C ASP A 52 -16.11 4.93 9.33
N THR A 53 -17.40 4.62 9.18
CA THR A 53 -18.13 3.67 10.02
C THR A 53 -18.38 2.35 9.30
N THR A 54 -17.75 2.14 8.14
CA THR A 54 -17.86 0.90 7.38
C THR A 54 -17.40 -0.29 8.22
N ALA A 55 -18.34 -1.20 8.48
CA ALA A 55 -18.05 -2.40 9.26
C ALA A 55 -17.12 -3.34 8.48
N ASN A 56 -16.10 -3.87 9.16
CA ASN A 56 -15.09 -4.77 8.57
C ASN A 56 -14.40 -4.19 7.32
N LYS A 57 -14.16 -2.87 7.32
CA LYS A 57 -13.40 -2.20 6.27
C LYS A 57 -12.05 -2.92 6.05
N LEU A 58 -11.70 -3.10 4.78
CA LEU A 58 -10.49 -3.79 4.36
C LEU A 58 -9.89 -3.09 3.13
N ASP A 59 -8.91 -2.22 3.35
CA ASP A 59 -8.17 -1.61 2.26
C ASP A 59 -6.98 -2.48 1.85
N VAL A 60 -6.84 -2.72 0.54
CA VAL A 60 -5.88 -3.67 -0.01
C VAL A 60 -5.03 -3.01 -1.08
N ILE A 61 -3.71 -3.19 -1.00
CA ILE A 61 -2.82 -3.00 -2.14
C ILE A 61 -2.69 -4.33 -2.86
N ARG A 62 -3.12 -4.40 -4.11
CA ARG A 62 -2.98 -5.58 -4.96
C ARG A 62 -1.78 -5.40 -5.90
N LEU A 63 -0.75 -6.19 -5.67
CA LEU A 63 0.44 -6.22 -6.51
C LEU A 63 0.24 -7.21 -7.66
N GLU A 64 0.19 -6.70 -8.90
CA GLU A 64 0.00 -7.56 -10.08
C GLU A 64 1.35 -7.95 -10.69
N GLY A 65 1.59 -9.27 -10.78
CA GLY A 65 2.83 -9.81 -11.34
C GLY A 65 4.07 -9.59 -10.47
N LEU A 66 3.90 -9.22 -9.20
CA LEU A 66 4.97 -9.00 -8.23
C LEU A 66 4.73 -9.85 -6.97
N ASN A 67 5.76 -10.55 -6.53
CA ASN A 67 5.79 -11.30 -5.28
C ASN A 67 6.67 -10.60 -4.24
N ALA A 68 6.70 -11.14 -3.02
CA ALA A 68 7.50 -10.59 -1.94
C ALA A 68 9.00 -10.46 -2.28
N ALA A 69 9.52 -11.35 -3.13
CA ALA A 69 10.90 -11.30 -3.60
C ALA A 69 11.18 -10.11 -4.54
N ASP A 70 10.16 -9.59 -5.23
CA ASP A 70 10.29 -8.56 -6.27
C ASP A 70 10.24 -7.13 -5.70
N VAL A 71 9.79 -6.98 -4.45
CA VAL A 71 9.59 -5.68 -3.82
C VAL A 71 10.38 -5.53 -2.51
N VAL A 72 10.61 -4.29 -2.13
CA VAL A 72 11.09 -3.91 -0.79
C VAL A 72 10.06 -3.00 -0.16
N LEU A 73 9.71 -3.30 1.09
CA LEU A 73 8.91 -2.42 1.93
C LEU A 73 9.82 -1.65 2.87
N ARG A 74 9.57 -0.35 3.01
CA ARG A 74 10.33 0.53 3.91
C ARG A 74 9.44 1.64 4.45
N ARG A 75 9.81 2.17 5.61
CA ARG A 75 9.15 3.31 6.23
C ARG A 75 9.92 4.60 5.92
N GLU A 76 9.20 5.64 5.53
CA GLU A 76 9.71 7.02 5.45
C GLU A 76 8.85 7.93 6.32
N SER A 77 9.37 8.38 7.47
CA SER A 77 8.55 9.08 8.48
C SER A 77 7.29 8.28 8.84
N ASP A 78 6.09 8.71 8.46
CA ASP A 78 4.85 7.97 8.71
C ASP A 78 4.28 7.31 7.45
N ASP A 79 5.02 7.36 6.36
CA ASP A 79 4.62 6.77 5.08
C ASP A 79 5.17 5.34 4.95
N LEU A 80 4.36 4.47 4.34
CA LEU A 80 4.82 3.18 3.84
C LEU A 80 5.23 3.34 2.39
N ILE A 81 6.43 2.87 2.05
CA ILE A 81 6.91 2.82 0.67
C ILE A 81 7.07 1.36 0.26
N ILE A 82 6.47 1.00 -0.87
CA ILE A 82 6.68 -0.25 -1.58
C ILE A 82 7.48 0.08 -2.84
N GLN A 83 8.66 -0.50 -3.01
CA GLN A 83 9.52 -0.29 -4.17
C GLN A 83 9.73 -1.58 -4.94
N ILE A 84 9.55 -1.54 -6.26
CA ILE A 84 9.92 -2.65 -7.15
C ILE A 84 11.43 -2.66 -7.31
N LYS A 85 12.09 -3.77 -7.00
CA LYS A 85 13.55 -3.90 -7.02
C LYS A 85 14.13 -3.67 -8.42
N ASP A 86 13.50 -4.27 -9.43
CA ASP A 86 13.99 -4.26 -10.81
C ASP A 86 13.94 -2.89 -11.48
N SER A 87 12.88 -2.13 -11.26
CA SER A 87 12.62 -0.86 -11.95
C SER A 87 12.85 0.37 -11.07
N GLY A 88 12.85 0.19 -9.75
CA GLY A 88 12.93 1.29 -8.79
C GLY A 88 11.62 2.08 -8.61
N GLU A 89 10.56 1.70 -9.32
CA GLU A 89 9.21 2.27 -9.23
C GLU A 89 8.65 2.14 -7.81
N THR A 90 7.83 3.10 -7.39
CA THR A 90 7.40 3.19 -6.00
C THR A 90 5.91 3.45 -5.87
N LEU A 91 5.31 2.80 -4.88
CA LEU A 91 4.02 3.15 -4.34
C LEU A 91 4.20 3.69 -2.92
N ARG A 92 3.82 4.95 -2.70
CA ARG A 92 3.82 5.58 -1.37
C ARG A 92 2.41 5.57 -0.80
N VAL A 93 2.25 5.08 0.43
CA VAL A 93 1.01 5.21 1.21
C VAL A 93 1.24 6.27 2.27
N SER A 94 0.58 7.41 2.11
CA SER A 94 0.74 8.55 3.00
C SER A 94 0.16 8.28 4.39
N SER A 95 0.92 8.62 5.43
CA SER A 95 0.51 8.52 6.84
C SER A 95 0.10 7.10 7.30
N HIS A 96 0.50 6.05 6.59
CA HIS A 96 0.17 4.66 6.92
C HIS A 96 0.46 4.30 8.39
N PHE A 97 1.58 4.77 8.94
CA PHE A 97 1.97 4.47 10.31
C PHE A 97 1.32 5.39 11.35
N TYR A 98 0.71 6.49 10.92
CA TYR A 98 0.01 7.41 11.82
C TYR A 98 -1.23 6.73 12.41
N SER A 99 -1.29 6.70 13.74
CA SER A 99 -2.41 6.10 14.47
C SER A 99 -3.39 7.18 14.92
N SER A 100 -4.64 7.08 14.47
CA SER A 100 -5.73 7.96 14.88
C SER A 100 -6.99 7.15 15.17
N ALA A 101 -7.73 7.57 16.19
CA ALA A 101 -9.03 6.98 16.51
C ALA A 101 -10.15 7.45 15.57
N ILE A 102 -9.91 8.49 14.75
CA ILE A 102 -10.93 9.17 13.95
C ILE A 102 -10.64 9.06 12.45
N TYR A 103 -9.38 8.88 12.08
CA TYR A 103 -8.93 8.80 10.70
C TYR A 103 -8.40 7.40 10.40
N GLY A 104 -8.94 6.77 9.37
CA GLY A 104 -8.28 5.65 8.71
C GLY A 104 -7.18 6.20 7.81
N TYR A 105 -5.94 5.72 7.97
CA TYR A 105 -4.80 6.01 7.08
C TYR A 105 -4.04 4.75 6.69
N GLY A 106 -4.10 3.71 7.53
CA GLY A 106 -3.41 2.44 7.28
C GLY A 106 -4.09 1.66 6.16
N ILE A 107 -3.28 0.92 5.41
CA ILE A 107 -3.74 -0.15 4.51
C ILE A 107 -3.77 -1.43 5.33
N ASP A 108 -4.83 -2.22 5.19
CA ASP A 108 -5.02 -3.44 5.97
C ASP A 108 -4.15 -4.59 5.44
N GLN A 109 -3.95 -4.65 4.13
CA GLN A 109 -3.25 -5.76 3.49
C GLN A 109 -2.48 -5.36 2.23
N VAL A 110 -1.32 -5.99 2.02
CA VAL A 110 -0.62 -6.01 0.73
C VAL A 110 -0.71 -7.43 0.18
N GLN A 111 -1.41 -7.62 -0.93
CA GLN A 111 -1.60 -8.90 -1.60
C GLN A 111 -0.62 -9.05 -2.76
N PHE A 112 0.09 -10.18 -2.80
CA PHE A 112 1.06 -10.53 -3.84
C PHE A 112 0.43 -11.36 -4.96
N ALA A 113 1.15 -11.48 -6.09
CA ALA A 113 0.69 -12.20 -7.26
C ALA A 113 0.49 -13.71 -7.05
N ASP A 114 1.23 -14.33 -6.13
CA ASP A 114 1.08 -15.73 -5.73
C ASP A 114 -0.12 -15.98 -4.78
N GLY A 115 -0.84 -14.91 -4.40
CA GLY A 115 -1.99 -14.96 -3.49
C GLY A 115 -1.63 -14.88 -2.01
N THR A 116 -0.35 -14.87 -1.65
CA THR A 116 0.10 -14.55 -0.29
C THR A 116 -0.12 -13.07 0.01
N ALA A 117 -0.09 -12.71 1.29
CA ALA A 117 -0.32 -11.33 1.68
C ALA A 117 0.32 -10.95 3.02
N LEU A 118 0.72 -9.68 3.13
CA LEU A 118 1.14 -9.06 4.37
C LEU A 118 -0.02 -8.34 5.03
N THR A 119 -0.28 -8.61 6.31
CA THR A 119 -1.24 -7.84 7.11
C THR A 119 -0.64 -6.55 7.63
N ASN A 120 -1.48 -5.58 8.00
CA ASN A 120 -1.05 -4.34 8.64
C ASN A 120 -0.17 -4.59 9.86
N GLU A 121 -0.51 -5.60 10.68
CA GLU A 121 0.28 -5.99 11.86
C GLU A 121 1.68 -6.47 11.48
N GLN A 122 1.81 -7.27 10.43
CA GLN A 122 3.11 -7.76 9.95
C GLN A 122 3.95 -6.61 9.38
N ILE A 123 3.34 -5.71 8.62
CA ILE A 123 3.99 -4.51 8.07
C ILE A 123 4.49 -3.61 9.22
N ARG A 124 3.63 -3.33 10.20
CA ARG A 124 3.99 -2.52 11.38
C ARG A 124 5.07 -3.17 12.22
N THR A 125 4.95 -4.46 12.50
CA THR A 125 5.99 -5.19 13.25
C THR A 125 7.32 -5.08 12.55
N ALA A 126 7.39 -5.40 11.26
CA ALA A 126 8.63 -5.39 10.50
C ALA A 126 9.27 -3.99 10.39
N LEU A 127 8.46 -2.92 10.29
CA LEU A 127 8.95 -1.56 9.97
C LEU A 127 8.95 -0.58 11.16
N LEU A 128 8.36 -0.93 12.31
CA LEU A 128 8.40 -0.11 13.53
C LEU A 128 9.44 -0.62 14.55
N THR A 129 9.80 -1.91 14.54
CA THR A 129 10.82 -2.45 15.45
C THR A 129 12.25 -2.36 14.91
N GLY A 130 12.42 -2.14 13.60
CA GLY A 130 13.71 -1.94 12.95
C GLY A 130 14.24 -0.52 13.19
N THR A 131 14.65 -0.20 14.41
CA THR A 131 15.43 1.02 14.67
C THR A 131 16.91 0.74 14.44
N GLU A 132 17.45 1.46 13.47
CA GLU A 132 18.86 1.80 13.24
C GLU A 132 19.70 0.83 12.37
N VAL A 133 19.78 1.23 11.09
CA VAL A 133 20.79 0.89 10.07
C VAL A 133 20.57 -0.44 9.34
N ASP A 134 19.99 -0.32 8.15
CA ASP A 134 20.08 -1.28 7.04
C ASP A 134 19.31 -2.60 7.20
N GLU A 135 17.98 -2.55 7.25
CA GLU A 135 17.18 -3.79 7.22
C GLU A 135 16.09 -3.72 6.16
N THR A 136 16.51 -4.13 4.95
CA THR A 136 15.62 -4.57 3.87
C THR A 136 14.83 -5.77 4.39
N VAL A 137 13.54 -5.60 4.68
CA VAL A 137 12.64 -6.71 5.01
C VAL A 137 12.52 -7.59 3.76
N THR A 138 13.36 -8.62 3.70
CA THR A 138 13.23 -9.70 2.72
C THR A 138 12.09 -10.58 3.20
N GLY A 139 11.06 -10.75 2.37
CA GLY A 139 9.81 -11.41 2.72
C GLY A 139 10.02 -12.70 3.51
N TYR A 140 9.28 -12.83 4.62
CA TYR A 140 9.31 -14.04 5.41
C TYR A 140 8.76 -15.20 4.55
N GLU A 141 9.57 -16.23 4.35
CA GLU A 141 9.07 -17.51 3.87
C GLU A 141 8.35 -18.17 5.04
N SER A 142 7.02 -18.21 5.00
CA SER A 142 6.26 -19.08 5.89
C SER A 142 6.48 -20.53 5.45
N ALA A 143 7.26 -21.29 6.21
CA ALA A 143 7.26 -22.74 6.18
C ALA A 143 6.64 -23.26 7.48
N ASP A 144 5.51 -23.95 7.31
CA ASP A 144 4.73 -24.85 8.19
C ASP A 144 5.30 -25.14 9.60
#